data_AF-T0YZ90-F1
#
_entry.id   AF-T0YZ90-F1
#
_cell.length_a   1.000
_cell.length_b   1.000
_cell.length_c   1.000
_cell.angle_alpha   90.00
_cell.angle_beta   90.00
_cell.angle_gamma   90.00
#
_symmetry.space_group_name_H-M   'P 1'
#
loop_
_entity.id
_entity.type
_entity.pdbx_description
1 polymer ?
#
loop_
_entity_poly.entity_id
_entity_poly.type
_entity_poly.pdbx_seq_one_letter_code
_entity_poly.pdbx_strand_id
1 'polypeptide(L)'
;TARRELKEELGLEAEEIIELSGFLNSPGFCDEFSYLYLARGLSYRGRVPQSIEEAESKVIVLSLDMLANYLANGTIEDAKTIIGLFQAREFIDSNHGVTDHPLDQPDLIDRLGSD
;
A
#
# COMPACT_ATOMS: atom_id res chain seq x y z
N THR A 1 -4.28 12.48 7.51
CA THR A 1 -5.02 11.70 6.50
C THR A 1 -4.26 10.43 6.17
N ALA A 2 -3.17 10.43 5.38
CA ALA A 2 -2.43 9.18 5.04
C ALA A 2 -1.98 8.33 6.25
N ARG A 3 -1.31 8.92 7.26
CA ARG A 3 -0.91 8.21 8.49
C ARG A 3 -2.10 7.67 9.30
N ARG A 4 -3.25 8.35 9.23
CA ARG A 4 -4.46 7.97 9.96
C ARG A 4 -5.12 6.76 9.29
N GLU A 5 -5.33 6.83 7.96
CA GLU A 5 -5.90 5.71 7.19
C GLU A 5 -5.03 4.46 7.32
N LEU A 6 -3.70 4.59 7.19
CA LEU A 6 -2.77 3.47 7.37
C LEU A 6 -2.97 2.74 8.72
N LYS A 7 -3.25 3.50 9.79
CA LYS A 7 -3.49 2.94 11.12
C LYS A 7 -4.87 2.32 11.24
N GLU A 8 -5.90 2.99 10.74
CA GLU A 8 -7.29 2.52 10.84
C GLU A 8 -7.52 1.27 9.98
N GLU A 9 -7.13 1.31 8.71
CA GLU A 9 -7.38 0.24 7.74
C GLU A 9 -6.44 -0.94 7.90
N LEU A 10 -5.16 -0.72 8.25
CA LEU A 10 -4.13 -1.78 8.28
C LEU A 10 -3.51 -1.99 9.66
N GLY A 11 -3.80 -1.13 10.65
CA GLY A 11 -3.18 -1.22 11.98
C GLY A 11 -1.70 -0.86 12.00
N LEU A 12 -1.21 -0.15 10.98
CA LEU A 12 0.21 0.15 10.81
C LEU A 12 0.53 1.59 11.19
N GLU A 13 1.69 1.77 11.80
CA GLU A 13 2.37 3.06 11.93
C GLU A 13 3.64 3.03 11.08
N ALA A 14 4.01 4.17 10.51
CA ALA A 14 5.22 4.31 9.70
C ALA A 14 6.17 5.31 10.35
N GLU A 15 7.47 5.10 10.25
CA GLU A 15 8.46 6.12 10.61
C GLU A 15 8.46 7.24 9.55
N GLU A 16 8.47 6.85 8.27
CA GLU A 16 8.54 7.76 7.13
C GLU A 16 7.28 7.68 6.27
N ILE A 17 6.82 8.83 5.77
CA ILE A 17 5.75 8.94 4.77
C ILE A 17 6.25 9.88 3.69
N ILE A 18 6.40 9.35 2.48
CA ILE A 18 6.96 10.06 1.33
C ILE A 18 5.85 10.23 0.30
N GLU A 19 5.57 11.46 -0.11
CA GLU A 19 4.64 11.70 -1.21
C GLU A 19 5.28 11.25 -2.53
N LEU A 20 4.56 10.42 -3.29
CA LEU A 20 5.03 9.92 -4.59
C LEU A 20 4.44 10.74 -5.73
N SER A 21 3.11 10.88 -5.74
CA SER A 21 2.38 11.54 -6.82
C SER A 21 0.93 11.85 -6.42
N GLY A 22 0.19 12.45 -7.34
CA GLY A 22 -1.27 12.52 -7.26
C GLY A 22 -1.92 12.38 -8.63
N PHE A 23 -3.18 11.97 -8.65
CA PHE A 23 -3.92 11.69 -9.88
C PHE A 23 -5.43 11.89 -9.69
N LEU A 24 -6.12 12.15 -10.80
CA LEU A 24 -7.58 12.16 -10.85
C LEU A 24 -8.08 10.73 -11.05
N ASN A 25 -9.04 10.30 -10.23
CA ASN A 25 -9.55 8.93 -10.29
C ASN A 25 -10.36 8.67 -11.56
N SER A 26 -11.19 9.64 -11.98
CA SER A 26 -12.07 9.49 -13.15
C SER A 26 -12.40 10.85 -13.76
N PRO A 27 -11.48 11.48 -14.52
CA PRO A 27 -11.60 12.86 -15.01
C PRO A 27 -12.85 13.15 -15.88
N GLY A 28 -13.49 12.12 -16.43
CA GLY A 28 -14.73 12.25 -17.19
C GLY A 28 -16.00 12.22 -16.34
N PHE A 29 -15.89 11.97 -15.03
CA PHE A 29 -17.02 11.77 -14.12
C PHE A 29 -16.88 12.58 -12.82
N CYS A 30 -15.73 12.53 -12.17
CA CYS A 30 -15.47 13.27 -10.93
C CYS A 30 -14.15 14.06 -10.99
N ASP A 31 -14.07 15.10 -10.17
CA ASP A 31 -12.87 15.88 -9.91
C ASP A 31 -12.07 15.37 -8.69
N GLU A 32 -12.39 14.15 -8.24
CA GLU A 32 -11.72 13.54 -7.10
C GLU A 32 -10.23 13.30 -7.42
N PHE A 33 -9.39 13.96 -6.63
CA PHE A 33 -7.94 13.88 -6.72
C PHE A 33 -7.37 13.09 -5.53
N SER A 34 -6.66 12.01 -5.83
CA SER A 34 -5.98 11.20 -4.83
C SER A 34 -4.50 11.55 -4.76
N TYR A 35 -3.98 11.61 -3.54
CA TYR A 35 -2.55 11.72 -3.27
C TYR A 35 -2.02 10.35 -2.86
N LEU A 36 -0.89 9.96 -3.44
CA LEU A 36 -0.25 8.68 -3.23
C LEU A 36 1.02 8.86 -2.37
N TYR A 37 1.18 8.00 -1.37
CA TYR A 37 2.31 8.02 -0.46
C TYR A 37 2.96 6.64 -0.32
N LEU A 38 4.28 6.63 -0.14
CA LEU A 38 5.06 5.47 0.30
C LEU A 38 5.30 5.56 1.80
N ALA A 39 4.93 4.52 2.53
CA ALA A 39 5.16 4.39 3.97
C ALA A 39 6.34 3.43 4.23
N ARG A 40 7.29 3.82 5.10
CA ARG A 40 8.49 3.02 5.44
C ARG A 40 8.74 2.98 6.93
N GLY A 41 9.52 2.00 7.40
CA GLY A 41 9.72 1.74 8.83
C GLY A 41 8.39 1.39 9.49
N LEU A 42 7.74 0.34 8.96
CA LEU A 42 6.40 -0.04 9.39
C LEU A 42 6.42 -0.77 10.74
N SER A 43 5.41 -0.53 11.56
CA SER A 43 5.19 -1.21 12.83
C SER A 43 3.71 -1.49 13.03
N TYR A 44 3.34 -2.75 13.26
CA TYR A 44 1.96 -3.11 13.56
C TYR A 44 1.60 -2.78 15.00
N ARG A 45 0.51 -2.03 15.16
CA ARG A 45 -0.03 -1.52 16.43
C ARG A 45 -1.47 -1.98 16.71
N GLY A 46 -2.02 -2.85 15.86
CA GLY A 46 -3.39 -3.33 15.96
C GLY A 46 -4.32 -2.59 15.02
N ARG A 47 -5.12 -3.35 14.27
CA ARG A 47 -6.13 -2.85 13.33
C ARG A 47 -7.38 -2.38 14.08
N VAL A 48 -7.93 -1.23 13.70
CA VAL A 48 -9.16 -0.68 14.32
C VAL A 48 -10.09 -0.20 13.20
N PRO A 49 -10.80 -1.13 12.51
CA PRO A 49 -11.66 -0.78 11.40
C PRO A 49 -12.80 0.15 11.85
N GLN A 50 -13.08 1.18 11.07
CA GLN A 50 -14.14 2.16 11.31
C GLN A 50 -15.45 1.81 10.60
N SER A 51 -15.43 0.83 9.69
CA SER A 51 -16.59 0.37 8.94
C SER A 51 -16.68 -1.16 8.85
N ILE A 52 -17.86 -1.68 8.48
CA ILE A 52 -18.06 -3.11 8.22
C ILE A 52 -17.22 -3.56 7.02
N GLU A 53 -17.15 -2.74 5.98
CA GLU A 53 -16.34 -3.01 4.80
C GLU A 53 -14.84 -3.14 5.16
N GLU A 54 -14.34 -2.25 6.02
CA GLU A 54 -12.99 -2.39 6.56
C GLU A 54 -12.85 -3.65 7.42
N ALA A 55 -13.81 -3.98 8.27
CA ALA A 55 -13.72 -5.19 9.09
C ALA A 55 -13.70 -6.49 8.26
N GLU A 56 -14.36 -6.51 7.10
CA GLU A 56 -14.43 -7.67 6.20
C GLU A 56 -13.29 -7.73 5.16
N SER A 57 -12.56 -6.63 4.98
CA SER A 57 -11.45 -6.58 4.02
C SER A 57 -10.22 -7.35 4.53
N LYS A 58 -9.55 -8.03 3.60
CA LYS A 58 -8.38 -8.86 3.85
C LYS A 58 -7.11 -8.13 3.45
N VAL A 59 -6.11 -8.17 4.32
CA VAL A 59 -4.78 -7.66 4.01
C VAL A 59 -3.97 -8.77 3.36
N ILE A 60 -3.34 -8.45 2.22
CA ILE A 60 -2.41 -9.34 1.55
C ILE A 60 -1.09 -8.62 1.34
N VAL A 61 0.01 -9.37 1.44
CA VAL A 61 1.35 -8.88 1.16
C VAL A 61 1.77 -9.41 -0.21
N LEU A 62 2.20 -8.49 -1.08
CA LEU A 62 2.58 -8.79 -2.45
C LEU A 62 4.05 -8.40 -2.68
N SER A 63 4.76 -9.20 -3.48
CA SER A 63 6.10 -8.83 -3.95
C SER A 63 6.01 -7.92 -5.17
N LEU A 64 6.74 -6.81 -5.15
CA LEU A 64 6.83 -5.90 -6.31
C LEU A 64 7.47 -6.59 -7.53
N ASP A 65 8.33 -7.59 -7.33
CA ASP A 65 8.93 -8.37 -8.42
C ASP A 65 7.89 -9.15 -9.23
N MET A 66 6.76 -9.49 -8.59
CA MET A 66 5.67 -10.23 -9.20
C MET A 66 4.60 -9.32 -9.82
N LEU A 67 4.78 -7.99 -9.79
CA LEU A 67 3.78 -7.03 -10.25
C LEU A 67 3.30 -7.33 -11.68
N ALA A 68 4.20 -7.60 -12.62
CA ALA A 68 3.82 -7.92 -13.99
C ALA A 68 2.89 -9.14 -14.09
N ASN A 69 3.12 -10.17 -13.26
CA ASN A 69 2.29 -11.37 -13.21
C ASN A 69 0.90 -11.06 -12.63
N TYR A 70 0.82 -10.25 -11.56
CA TYR A 70 -0.45 -9.85 -10.96
C TYR A 70 -1.34 -9.04 -11.91
N LEU A 71 -0.74 -8.22 -12.78
CA LEU A 71 -1.49 -7.49 -13.81
C LEU A 71 -1.93 -8.41 -14.95
N ALA A 72 -1.03 -9.27 -15.43
CA ALA A 72 -1.30 -10.15 -16.56
C ALA A 72 -2.40 -11.17 -16.27
N ASN A 73 -2.57 -11.57 -15.01
CA ASN A 73 -3.57 -12.57 -14.59
C ASN A 73 -4.82 -11.96 -13.93
N GLY A 74 -4.94 -10.62 -13.85
CA GLY A 74 -6.09 -9.94 -13.25
C GLY A 74 -6.16 -10.00 -11.71
N THR A 75 -5.08 -10.35 -11.01
CA THR A 75 -5.04 -10.27 -9.54
C THR A 75 -5.16 -8.82 -9.07
N ILE A 76 -4.62 -7.88 -9.85
CA ILE A 76 -4.70 -6.44 -9.59
C ILE A 76 -5.23 -5.75 -10.85
N GLU A 77 -6.40 -5.13 -10.72
CA GLU A 77 -7.06 -4.39 -11.80
C GLU A 77 -7.45 -2.96 -11.39
N ASP A 78 -7.41 -2.66 -10.08
CA ASP A 78 -7.74 -1.35 -9.54
C ASP A 78 -6.68 -0.29 -9.91
N ALA A 79 -7.14 0.80 -10.56
CA ALA A 79 -6.26 1.79 -11.15
C ALA A 79 -5.34 2.48 -10.13
N LYS A 80 -5.86 2.88 -8.97
CA LYS A 80 -5.04 3.54 -7.93
C LYS A 80 -3.97 2.60 -7.37
N THR A 81 -4.31 1.32 -7.22
CA THR A 81 -3.36 0.29 -6.79
C THR A 81 -2.26 0.09 -7.83
N ILE A 82 -2.61 0.02 -9.12
CA ILE A 82 -1.63 -0.08 -10.22
C ILE A 82 -0.69 1.11 -10.22
N ILE A 83 -1.22 2.35 -10.21
CA ILE A 83 -0.42 3.57 -10.15
C ILE A 83 0.50 3.55 -8.92
N GLY A 84 -0.05 3.16 -7.77
CA GLY A 84 0.64 2.99 -6.50
C GLY A 84 1.89 2.13 -6.59
N LEU A 85 1.72 0.91 -7.08
CA LEU A 85 2.78 -0.10 -7.13
C LEU A 85 3.86 0.26 -8.14
N PHE A 86 3.50 0.85 -9.30
CA PHE A 86 4.50 1.33 -10.26
C PHE A 86 5.33 2.48 -9.68
N GLN A 87 4.70 3.49 -9.07
CA GLN A 87 5.42 4.61 -8.47
C GLN A 87 6.33 4.16 -7.32
N ALA A 88 5.87 3.22 -6.48
CA ALA A 88 6.68 2.64 -5.43
C ALA A 88 7.91 1.90 -5.99
N ARG A 89 7.71 1.08 -7.03
CA ARG A 89 8.83 0.38 -7.69
C ARG A 89 9.84 1.35 -8.29
N GLU A 90 9.40 2.34 -9.06
CA GLU A 90 10.29 3.35 -9.64
C GLU A 90 11.06 4.13 -8.56
N PHE A 91 10.41 4.47 -7.45
CA PHE A 91 11.06 5.14 -6.31
C PHE A 91 12.16 4.25 -5.70
N ILE A 92 11.87 2.97 -5.46
CA ILE A 92 12.82 2.01 -4.88
C ILE A 92 14.00 1.77 -5.83
N ASP A 93 13.70 1.55 -7.11
CA ASP A 93 14.71 1.32 -8.16
C ASP A 93 15.58 2.56 -8.36
N SER A 94 15.04 3.77 -8.29
CA SER A 94 15.82 5.01 -8.44
C SER A 94 16.74 5.31 -7.25
N ASN A 95 16.47 4.74 -6.07
CA ASN A 95 17.16 5.04 -4.81
C ASN A 95 18.13 3.93 -4.33
N HIS A 96 18.76 3.15 -5.24
CA HIS A 96 19.73 2.05 -4.99
C HIS A 96 20.53 2.09 -3.66
N GLY A 97 19.92 1.79 -2.50
CA GLY A 97 20.63 1.93 -1.23
C GLY A 97 19.92 1.66 0.09
N VAL A 98 18.58 1.57 0.16
CA VAL A 98 17.92 1.18 1.43
C VAL A 98 16.78 0.20 1.14
N THR A 99 17.11 -1.08 1.08
CA THR A 99 16.13 -2.17 1.12
C THR A 99 15.61 -2.29 2.54
N ASP A 100 14.38 -1.84 2.76
CA ASP A 100 13.55 -2.32 3.87
C ASP A 100 12.58 -3.30 3.21
N HIS A 101 13.02 -4.55 3.04
CA HIS A 101 12.25 -5.54 2.29
C HIS A 101 11.13 -6.07 3.20
N PRO A 102 9.86 -6.17 2.76
CA PRO A 102 8.78 -6.71 3.59
C PRO A 102 9.05 -8.14 4.12
N LEU A 103 9.78 -8.96 3.34
CA LEU A 103 10.28 -10.28 3.77
C LEU A 103 11.39 -10.25 4.84
N ASP A 104 11.98 -9.08 5.14
CA ASP A 104 12.92 -8.92 6.26
C ASP A 104 12.20 -8.78 7.62
N GLN A 105 10.86 -8.68 7.62
CA GLN A 105 9.99 -8.69 8.80
C GLN A 105 8.89 -9.78 8.67
N PRO A 106 9.25 -11.07 8.69
CA PRO A 106 8.29 -12.16 8.53
C PRO A 106 7.18 -12.14 9.60
N ASP A 107 7.48 -11.64 10.80
CA ASP A 107 6.50 -11.45 11.87
C ASP A 107 5.43 -10.41 11.52
N LEU A 108 5.78 -9.39 10.72
CA LEU A 108 4.81 -8.40 10.25
C LEU A 108 3.84 -9.02 9.24
N ILE A 109 4.34 -9.85 8.31
CA ILE A 109 3.49 -10.55 7.33
C ILE A 109 2.51 -11.47 8.03
N ASP A 110 2.99 -12.26 8.99
CA ASP A 110 2.15 -13.15 9.78
C ASP A 110 1.06 -12.38 10.55
N ARG A 111 1.41 -11.22 11.13
CA ARG A 111 0.46 -10.36 11.86
C ARG A 111 -0.56 -9.66 10.97
N LEU A 112 -0.25 -9.47 9.67
CA LEU A 112 -1.19 -8.92 8.69
C LEU A 112 -2.09 -10.01 8.08
N GLY A 113 -1.63 -11.26 8.02
CA GLY A 113 -2.36 -12.39 7.43
C GLY A 113 -3.14 -13.28 8.41
N SER A 114 -3.08 -13.01 9.72
CA SER A 114 -3.65 -13.86 10.77
C SER A 114 -5.13 -13.60 11.12
N ASP A 115 -5.86 -12.80 10.34
CA ASP A 115 -7.29 -12.51 10.54
C ASP A 115 -8.17 -13.15 9.44
#